data_AF-A0A3T1B849-F1
#
_entry.id   AF-A0A3T1B849-F1
#
_cell.length_a   1.000
_cell.length_b   1.000
_cell.length_c   1.000
_cell.angle_alpha   90.00
_cell.angle_beta   90.00
_cell.angle_gamma   90.00
#
_symmetry.space_group_name_H-M   'P 1'
#
loop_
_entity.id
_entity.type
_entity.pdbx_description
1 polymer ?
#
loop_
_entity_poly.entity_id
_entity_poly.type
_entity_poly.pdbx_seq_one_letter_code
_entity_poly.pdbx_strand_id
1 'polypeptide(L)'
;MSFSRIFPAGCLVVAPILLAVATGIDPALGDDQGYGIYRQHPGAVQAHSILLHWAWVLFVPGLLGLLAPIRQRGAVPARIAWIAVIVGLTTFSALMAADFVLLALEQTLPDTQVAAVDDRFLSFTVTAAGWQWPGLIGWALSLILTPIAAARGRVIGWPTAVAALLGTALYLAFAISPVPLCLTGPVVLIGAYCFAARRLLHPHQPPAEPAVFPAFVRRFGLFSLYAAPLAFAAGMATVPDWSGDIVDAVAKPVQTQVSALLLHLGWVLFIPAVMLIASRAGRFTRVAAAVTVVALANFSGLMIGDSADLAARQVLDEATATRVSDTLGGFVPFTVGWALPGMVFSLLGLIAVAAGAAANGLTRWWHAALVAAGIVAFLTLGLGPAGVIGPLLLLAGFALTARSLTRSAEPRPSSPPVLA
;
A
#
# COMPACT_ATOMS: atom_id res chain seq x y z
N MET A 1 25.32 7.03 -8.29
CA MET A 1 24.24 6.02 -8.38
C MET A 1 22.89 6.73 -8.17
N SER A 2 21.86 6.47 -8.99
CA SER A 2 20.58 7.21 -8.90
C SER A 2 19.74 6.75 -7.71
N PHE A 3 19.09 7.70 -7.02
CA PHE A 3 18.12 7.43 -5.94
C PHE A 3 17.05 6.41 -6.34
N SER A 4 16.61 6.46 -7.60
CA SER A 4 15.62 5.53 -8.18
C SER A 4 16.04 4.07 -8.21
N ARG A 5 17.31 3.75 -7.95
CA ARG A 5 17.82 2.37 -7.80
C ARG A 5 18.16 2.04 -6.36
N ILE A 6 18.75 3.00 -5.63
CA ILE A 6 19.17 2.80 -4.23
C ILE A 6 17.96 2.50 -3.35
N PHE A 7 16.90 3.31 -3.45
CA PHE A 7 15.72 3.16 -2.62
C PHE A 7 15.05 1.79 -2.77
N PRO A 8 14.60 1.35 -3.97
CA PRO A 8 13.99 0.03 -4.12
C PRO A 8 14.94 -1.12 -3.78
N ALA A 9 16.25 -0.99 -4.05
CA ALA A 9 17.23 -2.00 -3.65
C ALA A 9 17.33 -2.13 -2.12
N GLY A 10 17.32 -1.01 -1.39
CA GLY A 10 17.27 -1.01 0.07
C GLY A 10 15.99 -1.67 0.58
N CYS A 11 14.83 -1.34 -0.01
CA CYS A 11 13.56 -1.97 0.34
C CYS A 11 13.56 -3.50 0.12
N LEU A 12 14.13 -3.98 -0.98
CA LEU A 12 14.28 -5.43 -1.25
C LEU A 12 15.10 -6.15 -0.18
N VAL A 13 16.06 -5.47 0.46
CA VAL A 13 16.88 -6.06 1.53
C VAL A 13 16.18 -5.97 2.88
N VAL A 14 15.65 -4.79 3.23
CA VAL A 14 15.07 -4.54 4.55
C VAL A 14 13.75 -5.30 4.73
N ALA A 15 12.90 -5.37 3.71
CA ALA A 15 11.59 -6.03 3.79
C ALA A 15 11.66 -7.49 4.29
N PRO A 16 12.45 -8.42 3.69
CA PRO A 16 12.53 -9.79 4.18
C PRO A 16 13.24 -9.92 5.53
N ILE A 17 14.10 -8.96 5.92
CA ILE A 17 14.68 -8.93 7.26
C ILE A 17 13.60 -8.62 8.30
N LEU A 18 12.79 -7.59 8.06
CA LEU A 18 11.66 -7.26 8.94
C LEU A 18 10.67 -8.42 9.01
N LEU A 19 10.39 -9.09 7.88
CA LEU A 19 9.56 -10.29 7.84
C LEU A 19 10.13 -11.40 8.74
N ALA A 20 11.43 -11.69 8.64
CA ALA A 20 12.06 -12.72 9.45
C ALA A 20 12.01 -12.39 10.95
N VAL A 21 12.28 -11.13 11.32
CA VAL A 21 12.20 -10.68 12.72
C VAL A 21 10.76 -10.75 13.22
N ALA A 22 9.79 -10.26 12.45
CA ALA A 22 8.38 -10.30 12.81
C ALA A 22 7.93 -11.74 13.07
N THR A 23 8.20 -12.66 12.14
CA THR A 23 7.89 -14.09 12.31
C THR A 23 8.57 -14.66 13.55
N GLY A 24 9.82 -14.30 13.84
CA GLY A 24 10.56 -14.85 14.99
C GLY A 24 10.10 -14.35 16.36
N ILE A 25 9.35 -13.25 16.43
CA ILE A 25 8.84 -12.69 17.69
C ILE A 25 7.32 -12.83 17.82
N ASP A 26 6.67 -13.51 16.88
CA ASP A 26 5.24 -13.77 16.94
C ASP A 26 4.92 -14.64 18.18
N PRO A 27 4.12 -14.14 19.13
CA PRO A 27 3.79 -14.90 20.34
C PRO A 27 2.90 -16.12 20.07
N ALA A 28 2.27 -16.22 18.90
CA ALA A 28 1.42 -17.36 18.52
C ALA A 28 2.20 -18.48 17.81
N LEU A 29 3.54 -18.42 17.77
CA LEU A 29 4.37 -19.45 17.13
C LEU A 29 4.28 -20.80 17.86
N GLY A 30 3.78 -21.81 17.15
CA GLY A 30 3.80 -23.20 17.62
C GLY A 30 2.71 -23.59 18.61
N ASP A 31 1.83 -22.66 18.98
CA ASP A 31 0.70 -22.89 19.87
C ASP A 31 -0.63 -23.04 19.11
N ASP A 32 -1.59 -23.73 19.72
CA ASP A 32 -2.97 -23.79 19.22
C ASP A 32 -3.59 -22.39 19.33
N GLN A 33 -4.02 -21.82 18.19
CA GLN A 33 -4.43 -20.42 18.04
C GLN A 33 -5.78 -20.08 18.69
N GLY A 34 -5.87 -20.22 20.01
CA GLY A 34 -6.98 -19.72 20.81
C GLY A 34 -6.84 -18.24 21.15
N TYR A 35 -7.96 -17.60 21.46
CA TYR A 35 -7.96 -16.26 22.05
C TYR A 35 -7.23 -16.24 23.39
N GLY A 36 -6.62 -15.11 23.72
CA GLY A 36 -5.95 -14.84 25.00
C GLY A 36 -4.42 -14.81 24.90
N ILE A 37 -3.84 -15.36 23.83
CA ILE A 37 -2.39 -15.31 23.61
C ILE A 37 -1.91 -13.86 23.38
N TYR A 38 -2.71 -13.05 22.68
CA TYR A 38 -2.38 -11.64 22.45
C TYR A 38 -2.45 -10.82 23.75
N ARG A 39 -3.47 -11.07 24.60
CA ARG A 39 -3.57 -10.48 25.95
C ARG A 39 -2.36 -10.80 26.83
N GLN A 40 -1.79 -12.00 26.71
CA GLN A 40 -0.64 -12.44 27.51
C GLN A 40 0.67 -11.79 27.04
N HIS A 41 0.79 -11.46 25.74
CA HIS A 41 2.01 -10.94 25.13
C HIS A 41 1.80 -9.64 24.34
N PRO A 42 1.20 -8.60 24.92
CA PRO A 42 0.75 -7.42 24.18
C PRO A 42 1.90 -6.68 23.48
N GLY A 43 3.08 -6.62 24.09
CA GLY A 43 4.26 -6.00 23.49
C GLY A 43 4.80 -6.78 22.29
N ALA A 44 4.76 -8.12 22.34
CA ALA A 44 5.22 -8.97 21.25
C ALA A 44 4.27 -8.88 20.05
N VAL A 45 2.95 -8.89 20.28
CA VAL A 45 1.95 -8.68 19.22
C VAL A 45 2.15 -7.34 18.53
N GLN A 46 2.24 -6.24 19.30
CA GLN A 46 2.44 -4.92 18.71
C GLN A 46 3.74 -4.84 17.89
N ALA A 47 4.83 -5.42 18.38
CA ALA A 47 6.10 -5.46 17.68
C ALA A 47 6.04 -6.36 16.42
N HIS A 48 5.40 -7.52 16.52
CA HIS A 48 5.18 -8.43 15.41
C HIS A 48 4.39 -7.74 14.30
N SER A 49 3.20 -7.23 14.61
CA SER A 49 2.28 -6.65 13.62
C SER A 49 2.85 -5.40 12.97
N ILE A 50 3.57 -4.54 13.71
CA ILE A 50 4.20 -3.36 13.11
C ILE A 50 5.36 -3.74 12.18
N LEU A 51 6.22 -4.69 12.58
CA LEU A 51 7.34 -5.14 11.74
C LEU A 51 6.82 -5.87 10.50
N LEU A 52 5.79 -6.70 10.66
CA LEU A 52 5.17 -7.43 9.57
C LEU A 52 4.50 -6.47 8.58
N HIS A 53 3.76 -5.46 9.07
CA HIS A 53 3.21 -4.40 8.24
C HIS A 53 4.30 -3.69 7.43
N TRP A 54 5.36 -3.22 8.08
CA TRP A 54 6.46 -2.52 7.41
C TRP A 54 7.23 -3.40 6.43
N ALA A 55 7.35 -4.70 6.69
CA ALA A 55 7.90 -5.65 5.72
C ALA A 55 7.10 -5.61 4.41
N TRP A 56 5.77 -5.74 4.49
CA TRP A 56 4.90 -5.73 3.31
C TRP A 56 4.85 -4.39 2.60
N VAL A 57 4.80 -3.29 3.35
CA VAL A 57 4.88 -1.93 2.78
C VAL A 57 6.19 -1.72 2.02
N LEU A 58 7.34 -2.19 2.55
CA LEU A 58 8.62 -2.06 1.88
C LEU A 58 8.78 -2.99 0.68
N PHE A 59 8.13 -4.16 0.67
CA PHE A 59 8.11 -4.99 -0.53
C PHE A 59 7.46 -4.26 -1.72
N VAL A 60 6.49 -3.36 -1.52
CA VAL A 60 5.85 -2.60 -2.61
C VAL A 60 6.88 -1.86 -3.48
N PRO A 61 7.63 -0.85 -2.98
CA PRO A 61 8.64 -0.17 -3.81
C PRO A 61 9.78 -1.11 -4.24
N GLY A 62 10.15 -2.10 -3.44
CA GLY A 62 11.20 -3.06 -3.78
C GLY A 62 10.87 -3.88 -5.03
N LEU A 63 9.69 -4.51 -5.05
CA LEU A 63 9.21 -5.34 -6.16
C LEU A 63 8.89 -4.49 -7.39
N LEU A 64 8.29 -3.30 -7.22
CA LEU A 64 8.07 -2.37 -8.34
C LEU A 64 9.39 -1.91 -8.98
N GLY A 65 10.42 -1.65 -8.16
CA GLY A 65 11.76 -1.33 -8.64
C GLY A 65 12.42 -2.47 -9.41
N LEU A 66 12.13 -3.72 -9.04
CA LEU A 66 12.60 -4.91 -9.76
C LEU A 66 11.89 -5.11 -11.11
N LEU A 67 10.62 -4.73 -11.21
CA LEU A 67 9.84 -4.80 -12.46
C LEU A 67 10.17 -3.65 -13.43
N ALA A 68 10.54 -2.46 -12.92
CA ALA A 68 10.74 -1.26 -13.71
C ALA A 68 11.67 -1.40 -14.94
N PRO A 69 12.78 -2.19 -14.91
CA PRO A 69 13.65 -2.35 -16.06
C PRO A 69 13.10 -3.27 -17.16
N ILE A 70 12.04 -4.04 -16.90
CA ILE A 70 11.49 -5.01 -17.85
C ILE A 70 11.02 -4.32 -19.13
N ARG A 71 11.31 -4.92 -20.28
CA ARG A 71 10.99 -4.40 -21.62
C ARG A 71 9.91 -5.22 -22.31
N GLN A 72 10.26 -6.06 -23.28
CA GLN A 72 9.31 -6.89 -24.02
C GLN A 72 9.25 -8.30 -23.41
N ARG A 73 10.41 -8.92 -23.15
CA ARG A 73 10.47 -10.24 -22.53
C ARG A 73 10.00 -10.16 -21.08
N GLY A 74 9.00 -10.97 -20.73
CA GLY A 74 8.39 -10.94 -19.40
C GLY A 74 7.38 -9.81 -19.19
N ALA A 75 7.02 -9.04 -20.21
CA ALA A 75 6.09 -7.91 -20.05
C ALA A 75 4.71 -8.32 -19.54
N VAL A 76 4.17 -9.47 -19.99
CA VAL A 76 2.85 -9.96 -19.54
C VAL A 76 2.85 -10.29 -18.04
N PRO A 77 3.71 -11.19 -17.53
CA PRO A 77 3.74 -11.45 -16.09
C PRO A 77 4.14 -10.20 -15.30
N ALA A 78 4.97 -9.30 -15.86
CA ALA A 78 5.30 -8.02 -15.21
C ALA A 78 4.07 -7.11 -15.02
N ARG A 79 3.15 -7.03 -15.99
CA ARG A 79 1.92 -6.24 -15.85
C ARG A 79 1.02 -6.78 -14.74
N ILE A 80 0.83 -8.10 -14.71
CA ILE A 80 0.01 -8.77 -13.70
C ILE A 80 0.66 -8.59 -12.33
N ALA A 81 1.96 -8.88 -12.22
CA ALA A 81 2.73 -8.69 -10.98
C ALA A 81 2.68 -7.23 -10.50
N TRP A 82 2.81 -6.25 -11.39
CA TRP A 82 2.78 -4.84 -11.03
C TRP A 82 1.42 -4.41 -10.45
N ILE A 83 0.31 -4.87 -11.04
CA ILE A 83 -1.04 -4.63 -10.48
C ILE A 83 -1.17 -5.36 -9.14
N ALA A 84 -0.72 -6.61 -9.05
CA ALA A 84 -0.79 -7.42 -7.83
C ALA A 84 0.05 -6.82 -6.69
N VAL A 85 1.19 -6.20 -6.98
CA VAL A 85 1.99 -5.46 -5.99
C VAL A 85 1.24 -4.21 -5.52
N ILE A 86 0.67 -3.41 -6.43
CA ILE A 86 0.01 -2.15 -6.04
C ILE A 86 -1.28 -2.41 -5.28
N VAL A 87 -2.16 -3.25 -5.81
CA VAL A 87 -3.44 -3.55 -5.18
C VAL A 87 -3.22 -4.57 -4.07
N GLY A 88 -2.81 -5.78 -4.43
CA GLY A 88 -2.72 -6.89 -3.50
C GLY A 88 -1.80 -6.67 -2.32
N LEU A 89 -0.54 -6.33 -2.57
CA LEU A 89 0.43 -6.23 -1.48
C LEU A 89 0.16 -5.05 -0.54
N THR A 90 -0.32 -3.94 -1.09
CA THR A 90 -0.79 -2.80 -0.28
C THR A 90 -1.99 -3.20 0.58
N THR A 91 -3.02 -3.82 -0.02
CA THR A 91 -4.20 -4.31 0.72
C THR A 91 -3.83 -5.39 1.72
N PHE A 92 -2.89 -6.28 1.42
CA PHE A 92 -2.41 -7.30 2.36
C PHE A 92 -1.71 -6.68 3.56
N SER A 93 -0.88 -5.65 3.34
CA SER A 93 -0.23 -4.94 4.44
C SER A 93 -1.23 -4.30 5.40
N ALA A 94 -2.42 -3.92 4.90
CA ALA A 94 -3.50 -3.38 5.72
C ALA A 94 -4.11 -4.41 6.67
N LEU A 95 -4.16 -5.69 6.28
CA LEU A 95 -4.74 -6.75 7.11
C LEU A 95 -4.02 -6.88 8.46
N MET A 96 -2.77 -6.44 8.57
CA MET A 96 -2.01 -6.45 9.82
C MET A 96 -2.54 -5.47 10.88
N ALA A 97 -3.44 -4.55 10.49
CA ALA A 97 -4.16 -3.72 11.47
C ALA A 97 -5.16 -4.56 12.28
N ALA A 98 -5.61 -5.71 11.75
CA ALA A 98 -6.50 -6.62 12.45
C ALA A 98 -5.86 -7.16 13.74
N ASP A 99 -4.54 -7.36 13.79
CA ASP A 99 -3.87 -7.80 15.01
C ASP A 99 -3.95 -6.77 16.14
N PHE A 100 -3.83 -5.48 15.81
CA PHE A 100 -3.97 -4.41 16.79
C PHE A 100 -5.42 -4.31 17.30
N VAL A 101 -6.39 -4.47 16.40
CA VAL A 101 -7.81 -4.55 16.78
C VAL A 101 -8.05 -5.76 17.69
N LEU A 102 -7.57 -6.93 17.30
CA LEU A 102 -7.75 -8.16 18.07
C LEU A 102 -7.09 -8.06 19.43
N LEU A 103 -5.88 -7.48 19.51
CA LEU A 103 -5.22 -7.20 20.76
C LEU A 103 -6.06 -6.26 21.66
N ALA A 104 -6.62 -5.18 21.10
CA ALA A 104 -7.46 -4.25 21.85
C ALA A 104 -8.74 -4.96 22.37
N LEU A 105 -9.37 -5.80 21.55
CA LEU A 105 -10.52 -6.61 21.93
C LEU A 105 -10.15 -7.57 23.06
N GLU A 106 -9.06 -8.33 22.92
CA GLU A 106 -8.63 -9.25 23.96
C GLU A 106 -8.31 -8.53 25.27
N GLN A 107 -7.65 -7.37 25.23
CA GLN A 107 -7.33 -6.62 26.45
C GLN A 107 -8.56 -6.07 27.19
N THR A 108 -9.70 -5.94 26.50
CA THR A 108 -10.90 -5.29 27.05
C THR A 108 -12.06 -6.23 27.31
N LEU A 109 -12.11 -7.38 26.63
CA LEU A 109 -13.27 -8.26 26.60
C LEU A 109 -12.93 -9.69 27.01
N PRO A 110 -13.90 -10.47 27.54
CA PRO A 110 -13.79 -11.92 27.62
C PRO A 110 -13.74 -12.56 26.24
N ASP A 111 -13.08 -13.72 26.13
CA ASP A 111 -12.79 -14.41 24.87
C ASP A 111 -14.05 -14.73 24.05
N THR A 112 -15.19 -15.01 24.71
CA THR A 112 -16.47 -15.24 24.01
C THR A 112 -17.00 -14.01 23.27
N GLN A 113 -16.76 -12.81 23.80
CA GLN A 113 -17.12 -11.56 23.13
C GLN A 113 -16.12 -11.21 22.03
N VAL A 114 -14.84 -11.49 22.23
CA VAL A 114 -13.82 -11.37 21.19
C VAL A 114 -14.20 -12.22 19.97
N ALA A 115 -14.53 -13.50 20.20
CA ALA A 115 -14.98 -14.42 19.16
C ALA A 115 -16.21 -13.89 18.40
N ALA A 116 -17.20 -13.36 19.12
CA ALA A 116 -18.41 -12.82 18.49
C ALA A 116 -18.14 -11.60 17.59
N VAL A 117 -17.21 -10.72 18.00
CA VAL A 117 -16.78 -9.57 17.19
C VAL A 117 -16.00 -10.03 15.96
N ASP A 118 -15.09 -10.98 16.12
CA ASP A 118 -14.28 -11.53 15.03
C ASP A 118 -15.14 -12.27 13.99
N ASP A 119 -16.04 -13.16 14.43
CA ASP A 119 -17.04 -13.80 13.57
C ASP A 119 -17.87 -12.77 12.81
N ARG A 120 -18.25 -11.67 13.48
CA ARG A 120 -19.00 -10.60 12.84
C ARG A 120 -18.17 -9.89 11.76
N PHE A 121 -16.92 -9.56 12.06
CA PHE A 121 -15.99 -8.95 11.09
C PHE A 121 -15.77 -9.84 9.88
N LEU A 122 -15.54 -11.14 10.09
CA LEU A 122 -15.34 -12.13 9.02
C LEU A 122 -16.61 -12.35 8.19
N SER A 123 -17.80 -12.09 8.72
CA SER A 123 -19.07 -12.17 7.98
C SER A 123 -19.29 -11.03 6.97
N PHE A 124 -18.49 -9.97 7.01
CA PHE A 124 -18.65 -8.81 6.13
C PHE A 124 -18.21 -9.11 4.70
N THR A 125 -19.19 -9.31 3.82
CA THR A 125 -18.95 -9.69 2.41
C THR A 125 -18.13 -8.66 1.64
N VAL A 126 -18.38 -7.36 1.82
CA VAL A 126 -17.62 -6.31 1.11
C VAL A 126 -16.20 -6.21 1.67
N THR A 127 -16.03 -6.38 2.98
CA THR A 127 -14.69 -6.44 3.60
C THR A 127 -13.91 -7.66 3.09
N ALA A 128 -14.51 -8.85 3.07
CA ALA A 128 -13.86 -10.06 2.55
C ALA A 128 -13.48 -9.91 1.05
N ALA A 129 -14.43 -9.49 0.20
CA ALA A 129 -14.21 -9.38 -1.24
C ALA A 129 -13.35 -8.18 -1.65
N GLY A 130 -13.36 -7.09 -0.87
CA GLY A 130 -12.64 -5.86 -1.14
C GLY A 130 -11.24 -5.79 -0.52
N TRP A 131 -11.01 -6.53 0.57
CA TRP A 131 -9.76 -6.50 1.33
C TRP A 131 -9.08 -7.85 1.40
N GLN A 132 -9.73 -8.86 2.00
CA GLN A 132 -9.09 -10.14 2.28
C GLN A 132 -8.70 -10.86 0.99
N TRP A 133 -9.63 -11.04 0.04
CA TRP A 133 -9.32 -11.75 -1.21
C TRP A 133 -8.32 -11.00 -2.09
N PRO A 134 -8.48 -9.68 -2.37
CA PRO A 134 -7.49 -8.96 -3.16
C PRO A 134 -6.13 -8.91 -2.48
N GLY A 135 -6.11 -8.75 -1.15
CA GLY A 135 -4.93 -8.82 -0.31
C GLY A 135 -4.20 -10.14 -0.47
N LEU A 136 -4.84 -11.27 -0.13
CA LEU A 136 -4.25 -12.61 -0.18
C LEU A 136 -3.86 -13.05 -1.60
N ILE A 137 -4.78 -12.92 -2.56
CA ILE A 137 -4.54 -13.34 -3.95
C ILE A 137 -3.45 -12.46 -4.56
N GLY A 138 -3.56 -11.15 -4.42
CA GLY A 138 -2.60 -10.23 -5.00
C GLY A 138 -1.23 -10.28 -4.31
N TRP A 139 -1.18 -10.53 -3.00
CA TRP A 139 0.06 -10.86 -2.28
C TRP A 139 0.73 -12.10 -2.89
N ALA A 140 0.01 -13.22 -3.02
CA ALA A 140 0.58 -14.45 -3.58
C ALA A 140 1.06 -14.25 -5.04
N LEU A 141 0.22 -13.62 -5.87
CA LEU A 141 0.59 -13.29 -7.25
C LEU A 141 1.81 -12.36 -7.32
N SER A 142 1.93 -11.40 -6.41
CA SER A 142 3.06 -10.47 -6.39
C SER A 142 4.38 -11.20 -6.12
N LEU A 143 4.41 -12.10 -5.13
CA LEU A 143 5.60 -12.84 -4.74
C LEU A 143 5.98 -13.94 -5.73
N ILE A 144 5.00 -14.50 -6.46
CA ILE A 144 5.25 -15.52 -7.49
C ILE A 144 5.64 -14.89 -8.82
N LEU A 145 4.84 -13.95 -9.33
CA LEU A 145 5.02 -13.45 -10.69
C LEU A 145 6.15 -12.42 -10.81
N THR A 146 6.49 -11.68 -9.75
CA THR A 146 7.61 -10.72 -9.80
C THR A 146 8.95 -11.39 -10.10
N PRO A 147 9.42 -12.41 -9.36
CA PRO A 147 10.71 -13.06 -9.67
C PRO A 147 10.70 -13.75 -11.03
N ILE A 148 9.57 -14.36 -11.44
CA ILE A 148 9.41 -14.96 -12.77
C ILE A 148 9.53 -13.90 -13.87
N ALA A 149 8.82 -12.78 -13.74
CA ALA A 149 8.87 -11.67 -14.69
C ALA A 149 10.29 -11.08 -14.78
N ALA A 150 10.93 -10.86 -13.63
CA ALA A 150 12.28 -10.32 -13.55
C ALA A 150 13.33 -11.25 -14.17
N ALA A 151 13.25 -12.57 -13.94
CA ALA A 151 14.14 -13.54 -14.58
C ALA A 151 13.89 -13.63 -16.09
N ARG A 152 12.63 -13.69 -16.54
CA ARG A 152 12.29 -13.69 -17.98
C ARG A 152 12.72 -12.41 -18.68
N GLY A 153 12.62 -11.27 -17.99
CA GLY A 153 13.10 -9.96 -18.45
C GLY A 153 14.61 -9.77 -18.29
N ARG A 154 15.35 -10.78 -17.82
CA ARG A 154 16.81 -10.77 -17.59
C ARG A 154 17.27 -9.66 -16.63
N VAL A 155 16.40 -9.22 -15.73
CA VAL A 155 16.74 -8.28 -14.65
C VAL A 155 17.53 -9.01 -13.56
N ILE A 156 17.14 -10.25 -13.26
CA ILE A 156 17.85 -11.18 -12.36
C ILE A 156 18.09 -12.53 -13.07
N GLY A 157 18.93 -13.37 -12.47
CA GLY A 157 19.12 -14.75 -12.94
C GLY A 157 18.02 -15.69 -12.45
N TRP A 158 17.77 -16.77 -13.18
CA TRP A 158 16.86 -17.83 -12.75
C TRP A 158 17.18 -18.43 -11.37
N PRO A 159 18.45 -18.63 -10.95
CA PRO A 159 18.74 -19.10 -9.60
C PRO A 159 18.20 -18.17 -8.51
N THR A 160 18.32 -16.84 -8.70
CA THR A 160 17.76 -15.85 -7.78
C THR A 160 16.23 -15.91 -7.75
N ALA A 161 15.59 -16.09 -8.91
CA ALA A 161 14.14 -16.23 -8.98
C ALA A 161 13.63 -17.53 -8.33
N VAL A 162 14.30 -18.67 -8.56
CA VAL A 162 13.97 -19.94 -7.91
C VAL A 162 14.15 -19.85 -6.40
N ALA A 163 15.22 -19.20 -5.92
CA ALA A 163 15.41 -18.95 -4.49
C ALA A 163 14.28 -18.09 -3.90
N ALA A 164 13.88 -17.01 -4.58
CA ALA A 164 12.74 -16.19 -4.14
C ALA A 164 11.42 -16.99 -4.11
N LEU A 165 11.15 -17.81 -5.13
CA LEU A 165 9.98 -18.68 -5.19
C LEU A 165 9.98 -19.73 -4.07
N LEU A 166 11.14 -20.36 -3.82
CA LEU A 166 11.32 -21.34 -2.75
C LEU A 166 11.12 -20.69 -1.37
N GLY A 167 11.69 -19.51 -1.14
CA GLY A 167 11.49 -18.76 0.11
C GLY A 167 10.02 -18.43 0.35
N THR A 168 9.29 -18.00 -0.70
CA THR A 168 7.84 -17.77 -0.62
C THR A 168 7.07 -19.07 -0.33
N ALA A 169 7.41 -20.17 -1.01
CA ALA A 169 6.74 -21.45 -0.78
C ALA A 169 6.98 -22.00 0.64
N LEU A 170 8.21 -21.85 1.16
CA LEU A 170 8.55 -22.23 2.54
C LEU A 170 7.81 -21.35 3.56
N TYR A 171 7.75 -20.04 3.32
CA TYR A 171 6.98 -19.13 4.19
C TYR A 171 5.50 -19.52 4.22
N LEU A 172 4.92 -19.86 3.06
CA LEU A 172 3.53 -20.34 2.98
C LEU A 172 3.30 -21.67 3.68
N ALA A 173 4.22 -22.61 3.51
CA ALA A 173 4.09 -23.96 4.08
C ALA A 173 4.23 -23.96 5.61
N PHE A 174 4.99 -23.03 6.16
CA PHE A 174 5.37 -23.01 7.57
C PHE A 174 5.10 -21.66 8.24
N ALA A 175 4.13 -20.89 7.77
CA ALA A 175 3.94 -19.49 8.20
C ALA A 175 3.89 -19.33 9.73
N ILE A 176 3.34 -20.33 10.43
CA ILE A 176 3.11 -20.31 11.88
C ILE A 176 3.83 -21.47 12.59
N SER A 177 3.92 -22.66 11.98
CA SER A 177 4.50 -23.85 12.63
C SER A 177 5.06 -24.87 11.63
N PRO A 178 5.98 -25.77 12.05
CA PRO A 178 6.65 -25.80 13.36
C PRO A 178 7.84 -24.82 13.44
N VAL A 179 8.20 -24.40 14.64
CA VAL A 179 9.47 -23.69 14.89
C VAL A 179 10.63 -24.71 14.87
N PRO A 180 11.77 -24.44 14.20
CA PRO A 180 12.17 -23.18 13.56
C PRO A 180 11.88 -23.13 12.04
N LEU A 181 11.10 -24.07 11.48
CA LEU A 181 10.85 -24.11 10.03
C LEU A 181 10.16 -22.85 9.51
N CYS A 182 9.35 -22.17 10.33
CA CYS A 182 8.73 -20.88 9.97
C CYS A 182 9.72 -19.79 9.55
N LEU A 183 10.96 -19.83 10.03
CA LEU A 183 12.00 -18.85 9.67
C LEU A 183 12.73 -19.19 8.37
N THR A 184 12.60 -20.42 7.85
CA THR A 184 13.34 -20.86 6.66
C THR A 184 12.95 -20.05 5.42
N GLY A 185 11.66 -19.78 5.24
CA GLY A 185 11.15 -18.96 4.15
C GLY A 185 11.75 -17.55 4.14
N PRO A 186 11.56 -16.76 5.21
CA PRO A 186 12.14 -15.41 5.32
C PRO A 186 13.66 -15.39 5.14
N VAL A 187 14.41 -16.34 5.71
CA VAL A 187 15.88 -16.42 5.53
C VAL A 187 16.27 -16.63 4.06
N VAL A 188 15.58 -17.53 3.35
CA VAL A 188 15.81 -17.74 1.91
C VAL A 188 15.46 -16.47 1.11
N LEU A 189 14.37 -15.77 1.48
CA LEU A 189 13.98 -14.50 0.86
C LEU A 189 15.04 -13.40 1.07
N ILE A 190 15.66 -13.30 2.25
CA ILE A 190 16.77 -12.36 2.51
C ILE A 190 17.90 -12.60 1.51
N GLY A 191 18.35 -13.86 1.38
CA GLY A 191 19.40 -14.21 0.42
C GLY A 191 19.02 -13.85 -1.01
N ALA A 192 17.84 -14.29 -1.47
CA ALA A 192 17.36 -14.05 -2.82
C ALA A 192 17.26 -12.55 -3.16
N TYR A 193 16.66 -11.76 -2.27
CA TYR A 193 16.46 -10.33 -2.53
C TYR A 193 17.71 -9.48 -2.31
N CYS A 194 18.66 -9.88 -1.47
CA CYS A 194 20.01 -9.29 -1.45
C CYS A 194 20.71 -9.43 -2.81
N PHE A 195 20.64 -10.61 -3.43
CA PHE A 195 21.18 -10.81 -4.79
C PHE A 195 20.42 -9.99 -5.84
N ALA A 196 19.09 -9.92 -5.76
CA ALA A 196 18.27 -9.11 -6.65
C ALA A 196 18.59 -7.61 -6.52
N ALA A 197 18.73 -7.10 -5.28
CA ALA A 197 19.12 -5.73 -4.99
C ALA A 197 20.49 -5.39 -5.60
N ARG A 198 21.49 -6.26 -5.43
CA ARG A 198 22.81 -6.09 -6.07
C ARG A 198 22.71 -5.98 -7.59
N ARG A 199 21.86 -6.79 -8.23
CA ARG A 199 21.62 -6.71 -9.69
C ARG A 199 20.94 -5.40 -10.09
N LEU A 200 20.00 -4.90 -9.29
CA LEU A 200 19.34 -3.61 -9.54
C LEU A 200 20.32 -2.43 -9.44
N LEU A 201 21.29 -2.51 -8.53
CA LEU A 201 22.35 -1.52 -8.34
C LEU A 201 23.39 -1.56 -9.48
N HIS A 202 23.67 -2.74 -10.02
CA HIS A 202 24.61 -2.96 -11.14
C HIS A 202 23.90 -3.54 -12.38
N PRO A 203 23.01 -2.76 -13.01
CA PRO A 203 22.22 -3.26 -14.12
C PRO A 203 23.10 -3.58 -15.31
N HIS A 204 22.84 -4.73 -15.90
CA HIS A 204 23.42 -5.08 -17.18
C HIS A 204 22.77 -4.21 -18.26
N GLN A 205 23.51 -3.90 -19.31
CA GLN A 205 22.97 -3.14 -20.43
C GLN A 205 21.76 -3.90 -20.98
N PRO A 206 20.56 -3.30 -20.97
CA PRO A 206 19.36 -4.00 -21.42
C PRO A 206 19.51 -4.32 -22.91
N PRO A 207 19.02 -5.48 -23.36
CA PRO A 207 18.94 -5.75 -24.78
C PRO A 207 18.12 -4.65 -25.47
N ALA A 208 18.39 -4.40 -26.75
CA ALA A 208 17.67 -3.42 -27.56
C ALA A 208 16.24 -3.92 -27.85
N GLU A 209 15.39 -3.86 -26.82
CA GLU A 209 13.99 -4.29 -26.87
C GLU A 209 13.03 -3.10 -26.75
N PRO A 210 11.86 -3.16 -27.42
CA PRO A 210 10.80 -2.17 -27.27
C PRO A 210 10.36 -1.99 -25.81
N ALA A 211 10.10 -0.74 -25.41
CA ALA A 211 9.69 -0.38 -24.05
C ALA A 211 8.19 -0.62 -23.78
N VAL A 212 7.72 -1.86 -23.99
CA VAL A 212 6.29 -2.23 -23.89
C VAL A 212 5.75 -2.11 -22.46
N PHE A 213 6.50 -2.54 -21.45
CA PHE A 213 6.09 -2.45 -20.05
C PHE A 213 6.09 -1.00 -19.50
N PRO A 214 7.12 -0.16 -19.74
CA PRO A 214 7.08 1.25 -19.36
C PRO A 214 5.88 2.02 -19.97
N ALA A 215 5.46 1.68 -21.19
CA ALA A 215 4.27 2.28 -21.80
C ALA A 215 2.98 1.92 -21.04
N PHE A 216 2.85 0.68 -20.56
CA PHE A 216 1.74 0.26 -19.70
C PHE A 216 1.74 1.04 -18.39
N VAL A 217 2.87 1.09 -17.67
CA VAL A 217 2.99 1.81 -16.38
C VAL A 217 2.63 3.28 -16.55
N ARG A 218 3.08 3.92 -17.65
CA ARG A 218 2.71 5.30 -17.96
C ARG A 218 1.21 5.47 -18.17
N ARG A 219 0.56 4.60 -18.95
CA ARG A 219 -0.89 4.67 -19.20
C ARG A 219 -1.69 4.46 -17.93
N PHE A 220 -1.29 3.50 -17.10
CA PHE A 220 -1.95 3.23 -15.83
C PHE A 220 -1.78 4.40 -14.85
N GLY A 221 -0.59 4.99 -14.77
CA GLY A 221 -0.37 6.19 -13.97
C GLY A 221 -1.20 7.39 -14.43
N LEU A 222 -1.38 7.56 -15.75
CA LEU A 222 -2.23 8.61 -16.31
C LEU A 222 -3.71 8.38 -15.95
N PHE A 223 -4.19 7.14 -16.09
CA PHE A 223 -5.52 6.75 -15.63
C PHE A 223 -5.72 7.04 -14.14
N SER A 224 -4.71 6.70 -13.32
CA SER A 224 -4.78 6.83 -11.87
C SER A 224 -4.82 8.28 -11.38
N LEU A 225 -4.27 9.23 -12.13
CA LEU A 225 -4.42 10.67 -11.84
C LEU A 225 -5.89 11.14 -11.87
N TYR A 226 -6.78 10.41 -12.54
CA TYR A 226 -8.23 10.65 -12.52
C TYR A 226 -8.94 9.71 -11.54
N ALA A 227 -8.63 8.42 -11.62
CA ALA A 227 -9.35 7.39 -10.88
C ALA A 227 -9.17 7.50 -9.36
N ALA A 228 -7.97 7.85 -8.88
CA ALA A 228 -7.70 7.98 -7.45
C ALA A 228 -8.57 9.03 -6.75
N PRO A 229 -8.59 10.31 -7.18
CA PRO A 229 -9.46 11.30 -6.55
C PRO A 229 -10.95 11.05 -6.80
N LEU A 230 -11.33 10.38 -7.89
CA LEU A 230 -12.73 9.97 -8.11
C LEU A 230 -13.17 8.87 -7.13
N ALA A 231 -12.35 7.84 -6.93
CA ALA A 231 -12.63 6.79 -5.94
C ALA A 231 -12.68 7.39 -4.53
N PHE A 232 -11.77 8.32 -4.21
CA PHE A 232 -11.79 9.05 -2.96
C PHE A 232 -13.08 9.89 -2.81
N ALA A 233 -13.47 10.66 -3.84
CA ALA A 233 -14.72 11.42 -3.83
C ALA A 233 -15.95 10.52 -3.61
N ALA A 234 -16.00 9.37 -4.28
CA ALA A 234 -17.08 8.40 -4.13
C ALA A 234 -17.10 7.79 -2.73
N GLY A 235 -15.94 7.48 -2.15
CA GLY A 235 -15.83 7.03 -0.75
C GLY A 235 -16.39 8.06 0.22
N MET A 236 -15.99 9.33 0.07
CA MET A 236 -16.49 10.44 0.90
C MET A 236 -17.99 10.65 0.75
N ALA A 237 -18.52 10.56 -0.49
CA ALA A 237 -19.94 10.72 -0.77
C ALA A 237 -20.79 9.56 -0.20
N THR A 238 -20.16 8.41 0.07
CA THR A 238 -20.82 7.22 0.60
C THR A 238 -20.61 7.02 2.09
N VAL A 239 -19.87 7.88 2.79
CA VAL A 239 -19.77 7.81 4.26
C VAL A 239 -21.18 7.90 4.87
N PRO A 240 -21.60 6.95 5.72
CA PRO A 240 -22.89 7.00 6.38
C PRO A 240 -22.91 8.14 7.42
N ASP A 241 -23.82 9.08 7.21
CA ASP A 241 -24.13 10.24 8.04
C ASP A 241 -23.01 11.28 8.27
N TRP A 242 -23.45 12.50 8.57
CA TRP A 242 -22.70 13.74 8.50
C TRP A 242 -22.42 14.30 9.90
N SER A 243 -23.04 13.72 10.94
CA SER A 243 -22.91 14.16 12.33
C SER A 243 -21.68 13.58 13.04
N GLY A 244 -21.12 12.49 12.50
CA GLY A 244 -20.12 11.67 13.21
C GLY A 244 -20.73 10.71 14.23
N ASP A 245 -22.07 10.60 14.29
CA ASP A 245 -22.76 9.64 15.13
C ASP A 245 -22.62 8.22 14.56
N ILE A 246 -22.32 7.31 15.47
CA ILE A 246 -22.10 5.92 15.20
C ILE A 246 -23.37 5.14 14.86
N VAL A 247 -24.53 5.62 15.32
CA VAL A 247 -25.82 4.97 15.13
C VAL A 247 -26.11 4.74 13.63
N ASP A 248 -25.73 5.69 12.79
CA ASP A 248 -25.94 5.61 11.35
C ASP A 248 -25.01 4.61 10.64
N ALA A 249 -23.76 4.49 11.09
CA ALA A 249 -22.83 3.50 10.56
C ALA A 249 -23.33 2.07 10.83
N VAL A 250 -23.88 1.85 12.03
CA VAL A 250 -24.51 0.58 12.43
C VAL A 250 -25.79 0.32 11.64
N ALA A 251 -26.58 1.35 11.36
CA ALA A 251 -27.82 1.25 10.58
C ALA A 251 -27.57 0.96 9.09
N LYS A 252 -26.41 1.34 8.53
CA LYS A 252 -26.08 1.20 7.11
C LYS A 252 -24.75 0.46 6.88
N PRO A 253 -24.62 -0.79 7.37
CA PRO A 253 -23.33 -1.47 7.43
C PRO A 253 -22.68 -1.74 6.07
N VAL A 254 -23.49 -2.03 5.05
CA VAL A 254 -22.99 -2.23 3.68
C VAL A 254 -22.43 -0.93 3.12
N GLN A 255 -23.09 0.21 3.38
CA GLN A 255 -22.63 1.52 2.94
C GLN A 255 -21.31 1.89 3.61
N THR A 256 -21.16 1.63 4.91
CA THR A 256 -19.90 1.81 5.65
C THR A 256 -18.75 1.02 5.02
N GLN A 257 -18.97 -0.27 4.72
CA GLN A 257 -17.95 -1.11 4.08
C GLN A 257 -17.59 -0.63 2.67
N VAL A 258 -18.59 -0.20 1.88
CA VAL A 258 -18.35 0.34 0.53
C VAL A 258 -17.57 1.65 0.58
N SER A 259 -17.90 2.54 1.51
CA SER A 259 -17.17 3.80 1.71
C SER A 259 -15.71 3.54 2.04
N ALA A 260 -15.44 2.70 3.05
CA ALA A 260 -14.09 2.31 3.45
C ALA A 260 -13.28 1.69 2.30
N LEU A 261 -13.90 0.81 1.50
CA LEU A 261 -13.27 0.22 0.32
C LEU A 261 -12.93 1.27 -0.75
N LEU A 262 -13.84 2.20 -1.05
CA LEU A 262 -13.61 3.24 -2.04
C LEU A 262 -12.50 4.22 -1.61
N LEU A 263 -12.46 4.57 -0.32
CA LEU A 263 -11.38 5.36 0.27
C LEU A 263 -10.04 4.63 0.14
N HIS A 264 -9.99 3.34 0.52
CA HIS A 264 -8.82 2.49 0.34
C HIS A 264 -8.31 2.47 -1.10
N LEU A 265 -9.22 2.22 -2.07
CA LEU A 265 -8.88 2.21 -3.50
C LEU A 265 -8.37 3.58 -3.97
N GLY A 266 -8.92 4.69 -3.46
CA GLY A 266 -8.40 6.03 -3.72
C GLY A 266 -6.93 6.16 -3.35
N TRP A 267 -6.57 5.76 -2.13
CA TRP A 267 -5.18 5.80 -1.64
C TRP A 267 -4.24 4.88 -2.42
N VAL A 268 -4.68 3.66 -2.72
CA VAL A 268 -3.92 2.69 -3.53
C VAL A 268 -3.67 3.24 -4.94
N LEU A 269 -4.67 3.85 -5.58
CA LEU A 269 -4.53 4.42 -6.93
C LEU A 269 -3.65 5.68 -6.96
N PHE A 270 -3.46 6.39 -5.86
CA PHE A 270 -2.49 7.48 -5.83
C PHE A 270 -1.04 7.00 -6.00
N ILE A 271 -0.70 5.76 -5.63
CA ILE A 271 0.65 5.19 -5.78
C ILE A 271 1.15 5.30 -7.25
N PRO A 272 0.47 4.73 -8.25
CA PRO A 272 0.90 4.81 -9.63
C PRO A 272 0.83 6.23 -10.23
N ALA A 273 -0.09 7.08 -9.75
CA ALA A 273 -0.15 8.49 -10.13
C ALA A 273 1.13 9.24 -9.68
N VAL A 274 1.54 9.07 -8.42
CA VAL A 274 2.77 9.64 -7.85
C VAL A 274 4.01 9.10 -8.57
N MET A 275 4.08 7.80 -8.83
CA MET A 275 5.19 7.19 -9.57
C MET A 275 5.34 7.74 -10.99
N LEU A 276 4.23 7.98 -11.69
CA LEU A 276 4.25 8.59 -13.02
C LEU A 276 4.89 9.99 -12.97
N ILE A 277 4.47 10.83 -12.02
CA ILE A 277 5.03 12.18 -11.85
C ILE A 277 6.54 12.09 -11.57
N ALA A 278 6.94 11.24 -10.63
CA ALA A 278 8.33 11.05 -10.24
C ALA A 278 9.23 10.59 -11.39
N SER A 279 8.71 9.78 -12.32
CA SER A 279 9.46 9.24 -13.46
C SER A 279 10.01 10.32 -14.40
N ARG A 280 9.44 11.53 -14.38
CA ARG A 280 9.80 12.66 -15.24
C ARG A 280 10.43 13.83 -14.49
N ALA A 281 10.49 13.74 -13.17
CA ALA A 281 10.83 14.86 -12.32
C ALA A 281 12.28 14.78 -11.81
N GLY A 282 12.72 15.87 -11.17
CA GLY A 282 14.04 16.02 -10.55
C GLY A 282 14.19 15.25 -9.23
N ARG A 283 15.34 15.40 -8.57
CA ARG A 283 15.70 14.64 -7.36
C ARG A 283 14.71 14.84 -6.22
N PHE A 284 14.33 16.07 -5.90
CA PHE A 284 13.39 16.39 -4.82
C PHE A 284 12.08 15.61 -4.99
N THR A 285 11.44 15.74 -6.16
CA THR A 285 10.17 15.09 -6.48
C THR A 285 10.25 13.56 -6.41
N ARG A 286 11.39 12.96 -6.78
CA ARG A 286 11.60 11.51 -6.63
C ARG A 286 11.70 11.06 -5.17
N VAL A 287 12.39 11.83 -4.33
CA VAL A 287 12.49 11.55 -2.89
C VAL A 287 11.12 11.71 -2.24
N ALA A 288 10.43 12.83 -2.51
CA ALA A 288 9.07 13.06 -2.04
C ALA A 288 8.16 11.90 -2.46
N ALA A 289 8.16 11.53 -3.75
CA ALA A 289 7.36 10.42 -4.25
C ALA A 289 7.67 9.07 -3.59
N ALA A 290 8.94 8.75 -3.31
CA ALA A 290 9.29 7.51 -2.62
C ALA A 290 8.70 7.46 -1.20
N VAL A 291 8.79 8.57 -0.46
CA VAL A 291 8.17 8.72 0.86
C VAL A 291 6.64 8.64 0.75
N THR A 292 6.04 9.36 -0.20
CA THR A 292 4.59 9.35 -0.43
C THR A 292 4.07 7.96 -0.80
N VAL A 293 4.77 7.17 -1.62
CA VAL A 293 4.33 5.82 -2.00
C VAL A 293 4.25 4.89 -0.78
N VAL A 294 5.28 4.93 0.07
CA VAL A 294 5.29 4.17 1.34
C VAL A 294 4.16 4.64 2.25
N ALA A 295 3.97 5.95 2.36
CA ALA A 295 2.92 6.52 3.20
C ALA A 295 1.50 6.22 2.69
N LEU A 296 1.28 6.21 1.38
CA LEU A 296 0.00 5.86 0.76
C LEU A 296 -0.34 4.39 1.02
N ALA A 297 0.65 3.50 0.90
CA ALA A 297 0.44 2.09 1.21
C ALA A 297 0.02 1.90 2.68
N ASN A 298 0.75 2.56 3.58
CA ASN A 298 0.48 2.59 5.01
C ASN A 298 -0.90 3.19 5.35
N PHE A 299 -1.22 4.37 4.82
CA PHE A 299 -2.46 5.10 5.09
C PHE A 299 -3.70 4.37 4.57
N SER A 300 -3.58 3.72 3.41
CA SER A 300 -4.68 2.95 2.83
C SER A 300 -5.17 1.85 3.77
N GLY A 301 -4.31 1.35 4.67
CA GLY A 301 -4.66 0.28 5.58
C GLY A 301 -5.54 0.70 6.75
N LEU A 302 -5.58 1.99 7.09
CA LEU A 302 -6.41 2.46 8.19
C LEU A 302 -7.91 2.27 7.92
N MET A 303 -8.35 2.20 6.66
CA MET A 303 -9.77 2.06 6.34
C MET A 303 -10.31 0.64 6.63
N ILE A 304 -9.46 -0.35 6.90
CA ILE A 304 -9.95 -1.63 7.43
C ILE A 304 -10.45 -1.49 8.87
N GLY A 305 -9.92 -0.50 9.60
CA GLY A 305 -10.36 -0.12 10.94
C GLY A 305 -11.85 0.21 10.97
N ASP A 306 -12.39 0.83 9.92
CA ASP A 306 -13.82 1.15 9.82
C ASP A 306 -14.69 -0.12 9.84
N SER A 307 -14.22 -1.21 9.20
CA SER A 307 -14.91 -2.49 9.23
C SER A 307 -14.78 -3.17 10.60
N ALA A 308 -13.62 -3.09 11.24
CA ALA A 308 -13.41 -3.62 12.58
C ALA A 308 -14.27 -2.90 13.63
N ASP A 309 -14.28 -1.57 13.61
CA ASP A 309 -15.09 -0.73 14.50
C ASP A 309 -16.59 -0.99 14.28
N LEU A 310 -17.03 -1.09 13.02
CA LEU A 310 -18.41 -1.47 12.69
C LEU A 310 -18.79 -2.84 13.28
N ALA A 311 -17.90 -3.84 13.16
CA ALA A 311 -18.16 -5.17 13.72
C ALA A 311 -18.28 -5.13 15.24
N ALA A 312 -17.35 -4.43 15.92
CA ALA A 312 -17.38 -4.25 17.36
C ALA A 312 -18.70 -3.62 17.82
N ARG A 313 -19.16 -2.56 17.14
CA ARG A 313 -20.38 -1.82 17.50
C ARG A 313 -21.69 -2.51 17.16
N GLN A 314 -21.65 -3.54 16.31
CA GLN A 314 -22.80 -4.40 16.05
C GLN A 314 -22.97 -5.51 17.09
N VAL A 315 -21.93 -5.80 17.86
CA VAL A 315 -21.90 -6.90 18.84
C VAL A 315 -21.88 -6.38 20.28
N LEU A 316 -21.16 -5.30 20.52
CA LEU A 316 -20.92 -4.72 21.84
C LEU A 316 -21.82 -3.50 22.07
N ASP A 317 -22.03 -3.16 23.35
CA ASP A 317 -22.61 -1.88 23.71
C ASP A 317 -21.64 -0.72 23.38
N GLU A 318 -22.19 0.50 23.23
CA GLU A 318 -21.43 1.68 22.80
C GLU A 318 -20.25 2.03 23.72
N ALA A 319 -20.44 1.93 25.04
CA ALA A 319 -19.40 2.24 26.01
C ALA A 319 -18.25 1.24 25.92
N THR A 320 -18.57 -0.04 25.73
CA THR A 320 -17.57 -1.10 25.54
C THR A 320 -16.85 -0.97 24.21
N ALA A 321 -17.55 -0.74 23.10
CA ALA A 321 -16.92 -0.50 21.79
C ALA A 321 -16.00 0.74 21.81
N THR A 322 -16.41 1.81 22.50
CA THR A 322 -15.59 3.01 22.67
C THR A 322 -14.31 2.70 23.46
N ARG A 323 -14.39 1.91 24.53
CA ARG A 323 -13.20 1.47 25.28
C ARG A 323 -12.23 0.63 24.43
N VAL A 324 -12.74 -0.22 23.53
CA VAL A 324 -11.90 -0.96 22.57
C VAL A 324 -11.17 0.03 21.66
N SER A 325 -11.88 1.01 21.10
CA SER A 325 -11.31 2.04 20.22
C SER A 325 -10.26 2.91 20.93
N ASP A 326 -10.54 3.34 22.17
CA ASP A 326 -9.59 4.08 23.01
C ASP A 326 -8.33 3.26 23.31
N THR A 327 -8.49 1.96 23.57
CA THR A 327 -7.37 1.04 23.80
C THR A 327 -6.49 0.92 22.55
N LEU A 328 -7.10 0.76 21.37
CA LEU A 328 -6.40 0.75 20.08
C LEU A 328 -5.64 2.06 19.83
N GLY A 329 -6.30 3.21 20.06
CA GLY A 329 -5.69 4.54 19.93
C GLY A 329 -4.53 4.78 20.91
N GLY A 330 -4.56 4.11 22.06
CA GLY A 330 -3.51 4.12 23.07
C GLY A 330 -2.24 3.35 22.68
N PHE A 331 -2.28 2.49 21.66
CA PHE A 331 -1.09 1.74 21.22
C PHE A 331 -0.13 2.64 20.45
N VAL A 332 0.96 3.05 21.12
CA VAL A 332 2.01 3.88 20.54
C VAL A 332 2.59 3.31 19.23
N PRO A 333 2.90 1.99 19.11
CA PRO A 333 3.36 1.41 17.85
C PRO A 333 2.36 1.56 16.70
N PHE A 334 1.05 1.47 16.97
CA PHE A 334 0.01 1.72 15.97
C PHE A 334 -0.01 3.21 15.59
N THR A 335 -0.16 4.11 16.57
CA THR A 335 -0.30 5.54 16.30
C THR A 335 0.94 6.15 15.67
N VAL A 336 2.13 5.90 16.23
CA VAL A 336 3.40 6.52 15.79
C VAL A 336 4.07 5.70 14.69
N GLY A 337 3.94 4.38 14.71
CA GLY A 337 4.57 3.49 13.73
C GLY A 337 3.75 3.30 12.45
N TRP A 338 2.43 3.44 12.51
CA TRP A 338 1.52 3.19 11.39
C TRP A 338 0.72 4.43 11.03
N ALA A 339 -0.23 4.84 11.87
CA ALA A 339 -1.26 5.80 11.50
C ALA A 339 -0.71 7.18 11.15
N LEU A 340 0.11 7.76 12.04
CA LEU A 340 0.66 9.10 11.87
C LEU A 340 1.62 9.19 10.66
N PRO A 341 2.59 8.28 10.45
CA PRO A 341 3.39 8.29 9.22
C PRO A 341 2.54 8.15 7.95
N GLY A 342 1.52 7.28 7.97
CA GLY A 342 0.59 7.13 6.86
C GLY A 342 -0.11 8.45 6.54
N MET A 343 -0.76 9.06 7.52
CA MET A 343 -1.48 10.33 7.38
C MET A 343 -0.57 11.48 6.95
N VAL A 344 0.46 11.79 7.74
CA VAL A 344 1.29 12.99 7.53
C VAL A 344 2.03 12.92 6.21
N PHE A 345 2.69 11.79 5.93
CA PHE A 345 3.51 11.67 4.74
C PHE A 345 2.70 11.40 3.46
N SER A 346 1.49 10.87 3.54
CA SER A 346 0.63 10.78 2.34
C SER A 346 0.07 12.14 1.96
N LEU A 347 -0.51 12.87 2.93
CA LEU A 347 -1.15 14.17 2.69
C LEU A 347 -0.15 15.23 2.27
N LEU A 348 0.92 15.43 3.05
CA LEU A 348 1.99 16.37 2.68
C LEU A 348 2.78 15.88 1.46
N GLY A 349 2.91 14.56 1.31
CA GLY A 349 3.61 13.95 0.20
C GLY A 349 2.93 14.19 -1.15
N LEU A 350 1.59 14.12 -1.23
CA LEU A 350 0.84 14.44 -2.45
C LEU A 350 1.05 15.91 -2.85
N ILE A 351 1.06 16.83 -1.88
CA ILE A 351 1.37 18.25 -2.09
C ILE A 351 2.81 18.42 -2.59
N ALA A 352 3.78 17.81 -1.90
CA ALA A 352 5.20 17.93 -2.22
C ALA A 352 5.53 17.36 -3.62
N VAL A 353 4.90 16.25 -4.02
CA VAL A 353 5.06 15.67 -5.35
C VAL A 353 4.49 16.60 -6.42
N ALA A 354 3.30 17.16 -6.22
CA ALA A 354 2.71 18.11 -7.16
C ALA A 354 3.53 19.41 -7.28
N ALA A 355 3.99 19.95 -6.14
CA ALA A 355 4.85 21.13 -6.10
C ALA A 355 6.21 20.87 -6.78
N GLY A 356 6.81 19.71 -6.54
CA GLY A 356 8.04 19.28 -7.20
C GLY A 356 7.87 19.16 -8.73
N ALA A 357 6.73 18.62 -9.19
CA ALA A 357 6.41 18.56 -10.61
C ALA A 357 6.33 19.96 -11.25
N ALA A 358 5.71 20.92 -10.56
CA ALA A 358 5.63 22.30 -11.01
C ALA A 358 7.01 22.97 -11.02
N ALA A 359 7.81 22.78 -9.97
CA ALA A 359 9.17 23.30 -9.89
C ALA A 359 10.10 22.72 -10.97
N ASN A 360 9.82 21.51 -11.44
CA ASN A 360 10.53 20.90 -12.58
C ASN A 360 9.95 21.29 -13.95
N GLY A 361 8.98 22.21 -14.01
CA GLY A 361 8.36 22.66 -15.26
C GLY A 361 7.50 21.61 -15.96
N LEU A 362 7.13 20.52 -15.27
CA LEU A 362 6.24 19.49 -15.82
C LEU A 362 4.78 19.95 -15.84
N THR A 363 4.42 20.85 -14.93
CA THR A 363 3.08 21.38 -14.72
C THR A 363 3.14 22.85 -14.32
N ARG A 364 1.98 23.52 -14.23
CA ARG A 364 1.88 24.89 -13.72
C ARG A 364 1.77 24.87 -12.19
N TRP A 365 2.31 25.88 -11.52
CA TRP A 365 2.32 25.96 -10.04
C TRP A 365 0.93 25.89 -9.40
N TRP A 366 -0.08 26.45 -10.07
CA TRP A 366 -1.45 26.45 -9.55
C TRP A 366 -2.10 25.05 -9.58
N HIS A 367 -1.57 24.08 -10.32
CA HIS A 367 -2.00 22.67 -10.18
C HIS A 367 -1.66 22.14 -8.78
N ALA A 368 -0.46 22.47 -8.27
CA ALA A 368 -0.04 22.08 -6.93
C ALA A 368 -0.84 22.83 -5.85
N ALA A 369 -1.20 24.10 -6.11
CA ALA A 369 -2.09 24.85 -5.24
C ALA A 369 -3.49 24.21 -5.14
N LEU A 370 -4.05 23.70 -6.24
CA LEU A 370 -5.31 22.95 -6.23
C LEU A 370 -5.20 21.65 -5.43
N VAL A 371 -4.08 20.91 -5.57
CA VAL A 371 -3.83 19.70 -4.77
C VAL A 371 -3.76 20.06 -3.28
N ALA A 372 -3.02 21.11 -2.91
CA ALA A 372 -2.94 21.59 -1.53
C ALA A 372 -4.31 22.03 -0.99
N ALA A 373 -5.07 22.80 -1.76
CA ALA A 373 -6.42 23.21 -1.41
C ALA A 373 -7.36 22.02 -1.21
N GLY A 374 -7.24 20.96 -2.03
CA GLY A 374 -8.02 19.73 -1.88
C GLY A 374 -7.71 18.99 -0.58
N ILE A 375 -6.43 18.88 -0.20
CA ILE A 375 -6.03 18.29 1.09
C ILE A 375 -6.51 19.15 2.27
N VAL A 376 -6.35 20.47 2.20
CA VAL A 376 -6.84 21.38 3.25
C VAL A 376 -8.35 21.25 3.39
N ALA A 377 -9.10 21.31 2.28
CA ALA A 377 -10.56 21.16 2.30
C ALA A 377 -10.99 19.81 2.90
N PHE A 378 -10.32 18.70 2.55
CA PHE A 378 -10.59 17.40 3.15
C PHE A 378 -10.41 17.41 4.68
N LEU A 379 -9.32 18.01 5.18
CA LEU A 379 -9.06 18.08 6.62
C LEU A 379 -10.01 19.03 7.36
N THR A 380 -10.45 20.12 6.73
CA THR A 380 -11.29 21.13 7.38
C THR A 380 -12.78 20.82 7.30
N LEU A 381 -13.24 20.18 6.23
CA LEU A 381 -14.66 19.89 6.01
C LEU A 381 -15.06 18.52 6.57
N GLY A 382 -14.10 17.70 7.00
CA GLY A 382 -14.34 16.39 7.60
C GLY A 382 -14.84 15.34 6.61
N LEU A 383 -15.35 14.23 7.16
CA LEU A 383 -15.94 13.14 6.41
C LEU A 383 -17.38 13.49 5.98
N GLY A 384 -17.85 12.90 4.87
CA GLY A 384 -19.21 13.10 4.34
C GLY A 384 -19.30 13.97 3.07
N PRO A 385 -20.52 14.40 2.66
CA PRO A 385 -20.75 15.06 1.37
C PRO A 385 -20.02 16.39 1.19
N ALA A 386 -19.88 17.19 2.24
CA ALA A 386 -19.08 18.42 2.18
C ALA A 386 -17.59 18.09 1.97
N GLY A 387 -17.11 17.00 2.57
CA GLY A 387 -15.77 16.47 2.39
C GLY A 387 -15.43 16.10 0.95
N VAL A 388 -16.43 15.84 0.09
CA VAL A 388 -16.25 15.57 -1.36
C VAL A 388 -15.57 16.72 -2.10
N ILE A 389 -15.70 17.96 -1.60
CA ILE A 389 -15.04 19.13 -2.18
C ILE A 389 -13.51 18.93 -2.24
N GLY A 390 -12.92 18.33 -1.20
CA GLY A 390 -11.48 18.05 -1.16
C GLY A 390 -11.03 17.16 -2.33
N PRO A 391 -11.54 15.93 -2.47
CA PRO A 391 -11.26 15.06 -3.61
C PRO A 391 -11.59 15.67 -4.98
N LEU A 392 -12.61 16.51 -5.12
CA LEU A 392 -12.89 17.20 -6.38
C LEU A 392 -11.81 18.23 -6.76
N LEU A 393 -11.27 18.95 -5.77
CA LEU A 393 -10.10 19.83 -5.99
C LEU A 393 -8.84 19.03 -6.34
N LEU A 394 -8.64 17.87 -5.68
CA LEU A 394 -7.57 16.93 -6.04
C LEU A 394 -7.74 16.45 -7.49
N LEU A 395 -8.96 16.08 -7.90
CA LEU A 395 -9.29 15.67 -9.26
C LEU A 395 -8.93 16.77 -10.25
N ALA A 396 -9.31 18.02 -9.99
CA ALA A 396 -8.96 19.14 -10.86
C ALA A 396 -7.42 19.26 -11.00
N GLY A 397 -6.68 19.31 -9.89
CA GLY A 397 -5.22 19.45 -9.89
C GLY A 397 -4.50 18.30 -10.61
N PHE A 398 -4.92 17.05 -10.37
CA PHE A 398 -4.31 15.87 -10.99
C PHE A 398 -4.75 15.66 -12.44
N ALA A 399 -6.00 15.95 -12.82
CA ALA A 399 -6.46 15.90 -14.21
C ALA A 399 -5.68 16.88 -15.10
N LEU A 400 -5.43 18.08 -14.59
CA LEU A 400 -4.63 19.08 -15.29
C LEU A 400 -3.16 18.66 -15.40
N THR A 401 -2.63 18.01 -14.36
CA THR A 401 -1.30 17.38 -14.39
C THR A 401 -1.22 16.29 -15.45
N ALA A 402 -2.21 15.40 -15.53
CA ALA A 402 -2.28 14.35 -16.55
C ALA A 402 -2.31 14.93 -17.97
N ARG A 403 -3.07 16.01 -18.20
CA ARG A 403 -3.11 16.73 -19.48
C ARG A 403 -1.75 17.31 -19.86
N SER A 404 -1.05 17.95 -18.93
CA SER A 404 0.30 18.48 -19.16
C SER A 404 1.30 17.38 -19.50
N LEU A 405 1.31 16.29 -18.72
CA LEU A 405 2.20 15.15 -18.97
C LEU A 405 1.92 14.47 -20.32
N THR A 406 0.68 14.49 -20.80
CA THR A 406 0.34 13.93 -22.11
C THR A 406 0.91 14.79 -23.24
N ARG A 407 0.75 16.12 -23.16
CA ARG A 407 1.27 17.06 -24.18
C ARG A 407 2.79 17.06 -24.29
N SER A 408 3.51 16.97 -23.17
CA SER A 408 4.98 16.92 -23.19
C SER A 408 5.55 15.64 -23.81
N ALA A 409 4.73 14.64 -24.11
CA ALA A 409 5.18 13.39 -24.72
C ALA A 409 5.23 13.43 -26.25
N GLU A 410 4.66 14.45 -26.88
CA GLU A 410 4.74 14.59 -28.33
C GLU A 410 6.18 14.96 -28.74
N PRO A 411 6.80 14.21 -29.67
CA PRO A 411 8.11 14.57 -30.20
C PRO A 411 8.02 16.00 -30.72
N ARG A 412 8.88 16.91 -30.22
CA ARG A 412 9.03 18.20 -30.89
C ARG A 412 9.43 17.86 -32.33
N PRO A 413 8.69 18.33 -33.36
CA PRO A 413 9.12 18.15 -34.73
C PRO A 413 10.57 18.61 -34.80
N SER A 414 11.46 17.73 -35.24
CA SER A 414 12.86 18.08 -35.45
C SER A 414 12.85 19.33 -36.31
N SER A 415 13.46 20.42 -35.84
CA SER A 415 13.61 21.63 -36.64
C SER A 415 14.06 21.22 -38.04
N PRO A 416 13.40 21.67 -39.11
CA PRO A 416 13.81 21.31 -40.46
C PRO A 416 15.31 21.59 -40.60
N PRO A 417 16.07 20.71 -41.29
CA PRO A 417 17.50 20.92 -41.45
C PRO A 417 17.71 22.33 -41.99
N VAL A 418 18.49 23.14 -41.27
CA VAL A 418 18.91 24.45 -41.76
C VAL A 418 19.78 24.14 -42.97
N LEU A 419 19.24 24.39 -44.17
CA LEU A 419 20.02 24.35 -45.41
C LEU A 419 21.08 25.45 -45.28
N ALA A 420 22.33 25.03 -45.14
CA ALA A 420 23.50 25.89 -45.09
C ALA A 420 23.94 26.30 -46.50
#